data_AF-I3R4E9-F1
#
_entry.id   AF-I3R4E9-F1
#
_cell.length_a   1.000
_cell.length_b   1.000
_cell.length_c   1.000
_cell.angle_alpha   90.00
_cell.angle_beta   90.00
_cell.angle_gamma   90.00
#
_symmetry.space_group_name_H-M   'P 1'
#
loop_
_entity.id
_entity.type
_entity.pdbx_description
1 polymer ?
#
loop_
_entity_poly.entity_id
_entity_poly.type
_entity_poly.pdbx_seq_one_letter_code
_entity_poly.pdbx_strand_id
1 'polypeptide(L)'
;MSQNDSTRDVVCTLTEEQEKERSKEVRSRLSANYVGFEESADGLNVRFDGTDESLLAVAQFTSSELKCCAFADYEISVSPPYEETVLTLTGPEGTRQLFRDGLIDHLESETP
;
A
#
# COMPACT_ATOMS: atom_id res chain seq x y z
N MET A 1 0.69 14.18 34.38
CA MET A 1 1.62 14.04 33.23
C MET A 1 2.18 12.63 33.29
N SER A 2 1.55 11.68 32.62
CA SER A 2 2.01 10.28 32.59
C SER A 2 2.67 10.03 31.25
N GLN A 3 3.95 9.67 31.31
CA GLN A 3 4.82 9.43 30.17
C GLN A 3 4.38 8.15 29.46
N ASN A 4 4.28 8.23 28.14
CA ASN A 4 3.92 7.12 27.26
C ASN A 4 5.20 6.34 26.95
N ASP A 5 5.34 5.16 27.55
CA ASP A 5 6.45 4.23 27.33
C ASP A 5 6.13 3.39 26.07
N SER A 6 6.69 3.78 24.93
CA SER A 6 6.39 3.21 23.60
C SER A 6 7.55 2.42 23.01
N THR A 7 8.18 1.52 23.78
CA THR A 7 8.93 0.40 23.18
C THR A 7 7.96 -0.69 22.73
N ARG A 8 7.30 -0.45 21.60
CA ARG A 8 6.64 -1.53 20.83
C ARG A 8 7.70 -2.13 19.92
N ASP A 9 8.32 -3.24 20.34
CA ASP A 9 9.08 -4.06 19.42
C ASP A 9 8.17 -4.46 18.25
N VAL A 10 8.53 -4.06 17.03
CA VAL A 10 7.85 -4.43 15.79
C VAL A 10 8.26 -5.87 15.46
N VAL A 11 7.80 -6.84 16.26
CA VAL A 11 8.04 -8.26 15.98
C VAL A 11 6.88 -8.80 15.15
N CYS A 12 7.16 -9.17 13.91
CA CYS A 12 6.20 -9.87 13.07
C CYS A 12 6.00 -11.29 13.64
N THR A 13 4.79 -11.61 14.12
CA THR A 13 4.45 -12.92 14.72
C THR A 13 4.03 -13.97 13.68
N LEU A 14 4.22 -13.70 12.40
CA LEU A 14 3.85 -14.60 11.31
C LEU A 14 5.06 -15.39 10.86
N THR A 15 4.84 -16.65 10.50
CA THR A 15 5.86 -17.43 9.80
C THR A 15 6.11 -16.85 8.42
N GLU A 16 7.33 -16.99 7.89
CA GLU A 16 7.70 -16.51 6.55
C GLU A 16 6.76 -17.06 5.46
N GLU A 17 6.26 -18.29 5.63
CA GLU A 17 5.32 -18.92 4.70
C GLU A 17 3.94 -18.25 4.72
N GLN A 18 3.41 -17.97 5.91
CA GLN A 18 2.13 -17.27 6.08
C GLN A 18 2.21 -15.81 5.63
N GLU A 19 3.35 -15.16 5.82
CA GLU A 19 3.62 -13.82 5.30
C GLU A 19 3.63 -13.84 3.77
N LYS A 20 4.32 -14.81 3.16
CA LYS A 20 4.43 -14.95 1.71
C LYS A 20 3.10 -15.29 1.02
N GLU A 21 2.30 -16.19 1.57
CA GLU A 21 0.99 -16.53 0.98
C GLU A 21 0.00 -15.37 1.05
N ARG A 22 -0.07 -14.69 2.21
CA ARG A 22 -0.93 -13.52 2.36
C ARG A 22 -0.46 -12.37 1.48
N SER A 23 0.84 -12.12 1.41
CA SER A 23 1.41 -11.07 0.57
C SER A 23 1.17 -11.35 -0.92
N LYS A 24 1.16 -12.62 -1.37
CA LYS A 24 0.78 -12.99 -2.75
C LYS A 24 -0.70 -12.73 -3.04
N GLU A 25 -1.60 -13.11 -2.14
CA GLU A 25 -3.04 -12.89 -2.33
C GLU A 25 -3.37 -11.39 -2.43
N VAL A 26 -2.77 -10.58 -1.55
CA VAL A 26 -2.92 -9.12 -1.58
C VAL A 26 -2.36 -8.52 -2.86
N ARG A 27 -1.15 -8.93 -3.28
CA ARG A 27 -0.53 -8.47 -4.54
C ARG A 27 -1.39 -8.80 -5.75
N SER A 28 -1.88 -10.03 -5.85
CA SER A 28 -2.73 -10.46 -6.95
C SER A 28 -4.05 -9.67 -7.01
N ARG A 29 -4.63 -9.30 -5.86
CA ARG A 29 -5.83 -8.45 -5.84
C ARG A 29 -5.53 -7.00 -6.21
N LEU A 30 -4.39 -6.46 -5.79
CA LEU A 30 -3.98 -5.12 -6.19
C LEU A 30 -3.73 -5.03 -7.69
N SER A 31 -3.00 -5.98 -8.28
CA SER A 31 -2.71 -5.99 -9.72
C SER A 31 -3.97 -6.22 -10.55
N ALA A 32 -4.87 -7.09 -10.11
CA ALA A 32 -6.14 -7.35 -10.81
C ALA A 32 -7.08 -6.13 -10.86
N ASN A 33 -7.00 -5.23 -9.88
CA ASN A 33 -7.86 -4.04 -9.79
C ASN A 33 -7.09 -2.74 -10.07
N TYR A 34 -5.87 -2.83 -10.61
CA TYR A 34 -5.02 -1.68 -10.89
C TYR A 34 -5.51 -0.92 -12.13
N VAL A 35 -5.74 0.39 -11.98
CA VAL A 35 -6.23 1.26 -13.07
C VAL A 35 -5.11 2.13 -13.61
N GLY A 36 -4.20 2.57 -12.75
CA GLY A 36 -3.08 3.42 -13.15
C GLY A 36 -2.49 4.19 -11.97
N PHE A 37 -1.54 5.07 -12.27
CA PHE A 37 -0.93 5.93 -11.26
C PHE A 37 -0.58 7.30 -11.82
N GLU A 38 -0.43 8.25 -10.92
CA GLU A 38 0.03 9.61 -11.19
C GLU A 38 1.14 9.96 -10.21
N GLU A 39 2.22 10.55 -10.72
CA GLU A 39 3.27 11.08 -9.86
C GLU A 39 2.87 12.43 -9.29
N SER A 40 3.16 12.62 -8.00
CA SER A 40 3.11 13.92 -7.36
C SER A 40 4.54 14.39 -7.02
N ALA A 41 4.67 15.66 -6.60
CA ALA A 41 5.96 16.21 -6.20
C ALA A 41 6.55 15.46 -5.00
N ASP A 42 5.67 15.01 -4.10
CA ASP A 42 6.04 14.44 -2.80
C ASP A 42 5.82 12.91 -2.75
N GLY A 43 5.45 12.28 -3.87
CA GLY A 43 4.99 10.90 -3.84
C GLY A 43 4.31 10.35 -5.09
N LEU A 44 3.35 9.44 -4.88
CA LEU A 44 2.56 8.76 -5.91
C LEU A 44 1.10 8.68 -5.49
N ASN A 45 0.20 8.80 -6.46
CA ASN A 45 -1.22 8.47 -6.33
C ASN A 45 -1.49 7.25 -7.20
N VAL A 46 -1.93 6.16 -6.59
CA VAL A 46 -2.24 4.90 -7.27
C VAL A 46 -3.75 4.71 -7.29
N ARG A 47 -4.32 4.53 -8.48
CA ARG A 47 -5.76 4.38 -8.70
C ARG A 47 -6.10 2.90 -8.91
N PHE A 48 -7.14 2.46 -8.21
CA PHE A 48 -7.72 1.13 -8.30
C PHE A 48 -9.21 1.22 -8.58
N ASP A 49 -9.79 0.17 -9.14
CA ASP A 49 -11.24 0.09 -9.35
C ASP A 49 -12.01 0.31 -8.04
N GLY A 50 -13.16 0.97 -8.10
CA GLY A 50 -13.99 1.27 -6.94
C GLY A 50 -14.81 0.07 -6.45
N THR A 51 -14.13 -1.00 -6.04
CA THR A 51 -14.78 -2.18 -5.45
C THR A 51 -14.42 -2.34 -3.98
N ASP A 52 -15.28 -3.04 -3.22
CA ASP A 52 -14.97 -3.44 -1.84
C ASP A 52 -13.67 -4.27 -1.79
N GLU A 53 -13.39 -5.06 -2.84
CA GLU A 53 -12.19 -5.87 -2.94
C GLU A 53 -10.93 -4.99 -3.05
N SER A 54 -10.96 -3.95 -3.89
CA SER A 54 -9.87 -2.98 -4.02
C SER A 54 -9.59 -2.27 -2.70
N LEU A 55 -10.63 -1.77 -2.02
CA LEU A 55 -10.47 -1.09 -0.73
C LEU A 55 -9.83 -2.02 0.32
N LEU A 56 -10.31 -3.26 0.42
CA LEU A 56 -9.76 -4.24 1.35
C LEU A 56 -8.31 -4.61 1.02
N ALA A 57 -7.97 -4.77 -0.27
CA ALA A 57 -6.62 -5.06 -0.71
C ALA A 57 -5.66 -3.89 -0.41
N VAL A 58 -6.05 -2.66 -0.72
CA VAL A 58 -5.28 -1.44 -0.45
C VAL A 58 -5.06 -1.24 1.06
N ALA A 59 -6.09 -1.48 1.88
CA ALA A 59 -5.95 -1.40 3.34
C ALA A 59 -4.99 -2.47 3.91
N GLN A 60 -5.03 -3.69 3.38
CA GLN A 60 -4.13 -4.78 3.80
C GLN A 60 -2.68 -4.52 3.37
N PHE A 61 -2.49 -4.00 2.16
CA PHE A 61 -1.19 -3.53 1.68
C PHE A 61 -0.63 -2.45 2.59
N THR A 62 -1.39 -1.39 2.83
CA THR A 62 -1.00 -0.28 3.71
C THR A 62 -0.62 -0.78 5.11
N SER A 63 -1.40 -1.69 5.69
CA SER A 63 -1.11 -2.30 7.00
C SER A 63 0.22 -3.09 7.02
N SER A 64 0.61 -3.67 5.90
CA SER A 64 1.88 -4.39 5.75
C SER A 64 3.04 -3.41 5.57
N GLU A 65 2.86 -2.39 4.73
CA GLU A 65 3.84 -1.36 4.46
C GLU A 65 4.15 -0.51 5.69
N LEU A 66 3.19 -0.25 6.58
CA LEU A 66 3.44 0.42 7.86
C LEU A 66 4.49 -0.28 8.75
N LYS A 67 4.78 -1.57 8.50
CA LYS A 67 5.82 -2.33 9.20
C LYS A 67 7.18 -2.27 8.50
N CYS A 68 7.19 -2.18 7.17
CA CYS A 68 8.39 -2.23 6.32
C CYS A 68 8.91 -0.82 5.98
N CYS A 69 7.99 0.08 5.67
CA CYS A 69 8.18 1.43 5.17
C CYS A 69 7.57 2.47 6.13
N ALA A 70 7.89 2.36 7.42
CA ALA A 70 7.37 3.24 8.48
C ALA A 70 7.77 4.74 8.35
N PHE A 71 8.54 5.09 7.31
CA PHE A 71 8.94 6.46 6.98
C PHE A 71 7.96 7.16 6.04
N ALA A 72 7.07 6.42 5.38
CA ALA A 72 6.12 6.95 4.41
C ALA A 72 4.75 7.23 5.06
N ASP A 73 4.04 8.17 4.48
CA ASP A 73 2.66 8.50 4.80
C ASP A 73 1.73 7.89 3.75
N TYR A 74 0.59 7.40 4.22
CA TYR A 74 -0.38 6.65 3.41
C TYR A 74 -1.77 7.25 3.62
N GLU A 75 -2.44 7.61 2.55
CA GLU A 75 -3.84 8.05 2.57
C GLU A 75 -4.66 7.20 1.60
N ILE A 76 -5.79 6.68 2.08
CA ILE A 76 -6.74 5.92 1.27
C ILE A 76 -7.98 6.79 1.10
N SER A 77 -8.23 7.20 -0.14
CA SER A 77 -9.41 7.98 -0.52
C SER A 77 -10.41 7.10 -1.26
N VAL A 78 -11.67 7.12 -0.80
CA VAL A 78 -12.80 6.47 -1.44
C VAL A 78 -13.94 7.47 -1.57
N SER A 79 -14.54 7.55 -2.77
CA SER A 79 -15.63 8.48 -3.06
C SER A 79 -16.87 7.71 -3.52
N PRO A 80 -18.05 7.93 -2.90
CA PRO A 80 -19.30 7.40 -3.42
C PRO A 80 -19.55 7.93 -4.85
N PRO A 81 -20.04 7.11 -5.79
CA PRO A 81 -20.63 5.77 -5.62
C PRO A 81 -19.63 4.58 -5.68
N TYR A 82 -18.40 4.73 -5.17
CA TYR A 82 -17.30 3.77 -5.31
C TYR A 82 -16.88 3.62 -6.78
N GLU A 83 -16.52 4.75 -7.42
CA GLU A 83 -15.99 4.69 -8.78
C GLU A 83 -14.52 4.30 -8.78
N GLU A 84 -13.77 4.70 -7.75
CA GLU A 84 -12.36 4.39 -7.58
C GLU A 84 -11.93 4.36 -6.11
N THR A 85 -10.86 3.60 -5.85
CA THR A 85 -10.06 3.70 -4.62
C THR A 85 -8.71 4.31 -4.98
N VAL A 86 -8.31 5.37 -4.29
CA VAL A 86 -7.02 6.04 -4.52
C VAL A 86 -6.12 5.86 -3.30
N LEU A 87 -4.93 5.31 -3.51
CA LEU A 87 -3.87 5.24 -2.51
C LEU A 87 -2.85 6.34 -2.80
N THR A 88 -2.75 7.30 -1.91
CA THR A 88 -1.71 8.33 -1.92
C THR A 88 -0.55 7.88 -1.03
N LEU A 89 0.66 7.87 -1.59
CA LEU A 89 1.91 7.50 -0.94
C LEU A 89 2.82 8.72 -0.96
N THR A 90 3.17 9.26 0.20
CA THR A 90 4.11 10.40 0.31
C THR A 90 5.22 10.11 1.31
N GLY A 91 6.30 10.88 1.26
CA GLY A 91 7.38 10.71 2.22
C GLY A 91 8.64 11.50 1.88
N PRO A 92 9.75 11.25 2.60
CA PRO A 92 11.04 11.91 2.36
C PRO A 92 11.59 11.68 0.95
N GLU A 93 12.61 12.45 0.58
CA GLU A 93 13.28 12.34 -0.71
C GLU A 93 13.66 10.88 -1.04
N GLY A 94 13.31 10.43 -2.25
CA GLY A 94 13.49 9.04 -2.70
C GLY A 94 12.25 8.15 -2.55
N THR A 95 11.24 8.55 -1.76
CA THR A 95 10.00 7.77 -1.54
C THR A 95 9.28 7.47 -2.85
N ARG A 96 9.09 8.49 -3.70
CA ARG A 96 8.46 8.33 -5.01
C ARG A 96 9.17 7.30 -5.90
N GLN A 97 10.50 7.35 -5.95
CA GLN A 97 11.29 6.43 -6.77
C GLN A 97 11.18 5.00 -6.24
N LEU A 98 11.28 4.83 -4.92
CA LEU A 98 11.17 3.53 -4.26
C LEU A 98 9.83 2.85 -4.54
N PHE A 99 8.71 3.58 -4.43
CA PHE A 99 7.40 3.01 -4.73
C PHE A 99 7.14 2.86 -6.22
N ARG A 100 7.71 3.69 -7.09
CA ARG A 100 7.65 3.46 -8.53
C ARG A 100 8.31 2.13 -8.89
N ASP A 101 9.57 1.97 -8.52
CA ASP A 101 10.36 0.80 -8.89
C ASP A 101 9.90 -0.48 -8.16
N GLY A 102 9.32 -0.35 -6.96
CA GLY A 102 8.90 -1.47 -6.13
C GLY A 102 7.45 -1.88 -6.28
N LEU A 103 6.52 -0.91 -6.24
CA LEU A 103 5.08 -1.16 -6.29
C LEU A 103 4.56 -1.07 -7.72
N ILE A 104 4.83 0.03 -8.44
CA ILE A 104 4.24 0.26 -9.77
C ILE A 104 4.77 -0.75 -10.79
N ASP A 105 6.09 -0.95 -10.86
CA ASP A 105 6.69 -1.94 -11.76
C ASP A 105 6.09 -3.33 -11.54
N HIS A 106 5.79 -3.69 -10.28
CA HIS A 106 5.18 -4.96 -9.96
C HIS A 106 3.72 -5.04 -10.44
N LEU A 107 2.91 -4.00 -10.18
CA LEU A 107 1.51 -3.94 -10.62
C LEU A 107 1.41 -4.01 -12.15
N GLU A 108 2.26 -3.28 -12.86
CA GLU A 108 2.30 -3.31 -14.34
C GLU A 108 2.78 -4.66 -14.88
N SER A 109 3.74 -5.32 -14.22
CA SER A 109 4.25 -6.63 -14.64
C SER A 109 3.25 -7.79 -14.48
N GLU A 110 2.29 -7.67 -13.58
CA GLU A 110 1.27 -8.69 -13.31
C GLU A 110 -0.08 -8.40 -14.00
N THR A 111 -0.20 -7.28 -14.70
CA THR A 111 -1.38 -6.98 -15.51
C THR A 111 -1.32 -7.83 -16.80
N PRO A 112 -2.29 -8.72 -17.07
CA PRO A 112 -2.27 -9.64 -18.22
C PRO A 112 -2.44 -8.96 -19.58
#